data_AF-A0A920NA39-F1
#
_entry.id   AF-A0A920NA39-F1
#
_cell.length_a   1.000
_cell.length_b   1.000
_cell.length_c   1.000
_cell.angle_alpha   90.00
_cell.angle_beta   90.00
_cell.angle_gamma   90.00
#
_symmetry.space_group_name_H-M   'P 1'
#
loop_
_entity.id
_entity.type
_entity.pdbx_description
1 polymer ?
#
loop_
_entity_poly.entity_id
_entity_poly.type
_entity_poly.pdbx_seq_one_letter_code
_entity_poly.pdbx_strand_id
1 'polypeptide(L)' 'MKAVLIREQGGRENLKLEEIEKPIPASGEILVRVKACSLNYLEFSLEGACLVSRWIYRE' A
#
# COMPACT_ATOMS: atom_id res chain seq x y z
N MET A 1 6.41 4.78 8.94
CA MET A 1 5.02 5.03 8.48
C MET A 1 4.39 3.68 8.21
N LYS A 2 3.09 3.51 8.49
CA LYS A 2 2.45 2.20 8.39
C LYS A 2 1.87 1.98 6.99
N ALA A 3 2.03 0.77 6.44
CA ALA A 3 1.44 0.34 5.17
C ALA A 3 1.09 -1.16 5.21
N VAL A 4 0.07 -1.57 4.45
CA VAL A 4 -0.21 -3.00 4.22
C VAL A 4 0.60 -3.46 3.02
N LEU A 5 1.46 -4.45 3.21
CA LEU A 5 2.39 -4.98 2.22
C LEU A 5 2.10 -6.43 1.91
N ILE A 6 2.56 -6.85 0.74
CA ILE A 6 2.61 -8.23 0.28
C ILE A 6 4.05 -8.49 -0.14
N ARG A 7 4.75 -9.35 0.60
CA ARG A 7 6.14 -9.72 0.31
C ARG A 7 6.23 -11.03 -0.48
N GLU A 8 5.22 -11.87 -0.33
CA GLU A 8 5.10 -13.18 -0.97
C GLU A 8 3.73 -13.29 -1.63
N GLN A 9 3.68 -13.80 -2.86
CA GLN A 9 2.44 -14.03 -3.60
C GLN A 9 1.57 -15.04 -2.86
N GLY A 10 0.25 -14.96 -3.03
CA GLY A 10 -0.70 -15.86 -2.40
C GLY A 10 -1.98 -15.14 -1.99
N GLY A 11 -2.72 -15.74 -1.04
CA GLY A 11 -4.00 -15.21 -0.60
C GLY A 11 -3.86 -14.03 0.37
N ARG A 12 -5.02 -13.59 0.88
CA ARG A 12 -5.15 -12.46 1.81
C ARG A 12 -4.34 -12.61 3.10
N GLU A 13 -3.97 -13.82 3.48
CA GLU A 13 -3.11 -14.13 4.63
C GLU A 13 -1.72 -13.49 4.54
N ASN A 14 -1.28 -13.17 3.33
CA ASN A 14 0.00 -12.53 3.04
C ASN A 14 -0.04 -11.00 3.14
N LEU A 15 -1.22 -10.40 3.39
CA LEU A 15 -1.35 -8.97 3.68
C LEU A 15 -0.83 -8.67 5.10
N LYS A 16 0.29 -7.96 5.21
CA LYS A 16 0.92 -7.61 6.50
C LYS A 16 0.98 -6.11 6.71
N LEU A 17 0.52 -5.63 7.87
CA LEU A 17 0.73 -4.25 8.29
C LEU A 17 2.16 -4.09 8.81
N GLU A 18 2.94 -3.23 8.16
CA GLU A 18 4.35 -3.02 8.49
C GLU A 18 4.71 -1.53 8.61
N GLU A 19 5.73 -1.25 9.41
CA GLU A 19 6.41 0.06 9.44
C GLU A 19 7.42 0.13 8.29
N ILE A 20 7.33 1.16 7.47
CA ILE A 20 8.26 1.46 6.38
C ILE A 20 8.74 2.90 6.44
N GLU A 21 9.87 3.16 5.77
CA GLU A 21 10.37 4.52 5.59
C GLU A 21 9.39 5.38 4.80
N LYS A 22 9.27 6.65 5.22
CA LYS A 22 8.45 7.64 4.53
C LYS A 22 9.08 7.96 3.17
N PRO A 23 8.36 7.78 2.04
CA PRO A 23 8.93 8.06 0.74
C PRO A 23 9.14 9.57 0.53
N ILE A 24 10.12 9.89 -0.32
CA ILE A 24 10.44 11.25 -0.76
C ILE A 24 9.97 11.36 -2.21
N PRO A 25 9.07 12.30 -2.55
CA PRO A 25 8.58 12.46 -3.92
C PRO A 25 9.70 12.94 -4.85
N ALA A 26 9.71 12.45 -6.09
CA ALA A 26 10.58 12.95 -7.14
C ALA A 26 10.05 14.26 -7.76
N SER A 27 10.78 14.81 -8.73
CA SER A 27 10.33 16.00 -9.47
C SER A 27 9.03 15.69 -10.22
N GLY A 28 8.01 16.54 -10.01
CA GLY A 28 6.68 16.36 -10.60
C GLY A 28 5.74 15.45 -9.81
N GLU A 29 6.19 14.85 -8.70
CA GLU A 29 5.35 14.05 -7.82
C GLU A 29 4.92 14.82 -6.58
N ILE A 30 3.84 14.37 -5.93
CA ILE A 30 3.39 14.90 -4.64
C ILE A 30 3.25 13.77 -3.63
N LEU A 31 3.52 14.09 -2.37
CA LEU A 31 3.37 13.17 -1.26
C LEU A 31 2.00 13.37 -0.59
N VAL A 32 1.10 12.41 -0.75
CA VAL A 32 -0.27 12.50 -0.22
C VAL A 32 -0.39 11.81 1.13
N ARG A 33 -0.97 12.50 2.12
CA ARG A 33 -1.37 11.86 3.39
C ARG A 33 -2.71 11.17 3.21
N VAL A 34 -2.73 9.87 3.48
CA VAL A 34 -3.88 9.01 3.23
C VAL A 34 -4.72 8.94 4.51
N LYS A 35 -5.99 9.34 4.42
CA LYS A 35 -6.94 9.28 5.53
C LYS A 35 -7.83 8.04 5.48
N ALA A 36 -8.14 7.58 4.28
CA ALA A 36 -8.84 6.34 3.98
C ALA A 36 -8.46 5.89 2.55
N CYS A 37 -8.61 4.61 2.26
CA CYS A 37 -8.53 4.04 0.92
C CYS A 37 -9.69 3.06 0.71
N SER A 38 -10.12 2.89 -0.54
CA SER A 38 -11.09 1.87 -0.93
C SER A 38 -10.37 0.56 -1.26
N LEU A 39 -11.11 -0.55 -1.19
CA LEU A 39 -10.71 -1.80 -1.80
C LEU A 39 -11.37 -1.87 -3.18
N ASN A 40 -10.61 -2.17 -4.23
CA ASN A 40 -11.19 -2.48 -5.54
C ASN A 40 -11.26 -4.00 -5.73
N TYR A 41 -12.03 -4.43 -6.74
CA TYR A 41 -12.22 -5.85 -7.05
C TYR A 41 -10.94 -6.49 -7.61
N LEU A 42 -10.09 -5.68 -8.25
CA LEU A 42 -8.90 -6.13 -8.95
C LEU A 42 -7.84 -6.68 -7.98
N GLU A 43 -7.78 -6.15 -6.76
CA GLU A 43 -6.94 -6.59 -5.64
C GLU A 43 -7.27 -8.00 -5.17
N PHE A 44 -8.47 -8.51 -5.46
CA PHE A 44 -8.85 -9.89 -5.17
C PHE A 44 -8.47 -10.84 -6.31
N SER A 45 -8.57 -10.37 -7.56
CA SER A 45 -8.32 -11.19 -8.76
C SER A 45 -6.85 -11.37 -9.11
N LEU A 46 -6.01 -10.42 -8.69
CA LEU A 46 -4.57 -10.57 -8.74
C LEU A 46 -4.17 -11.02 -7.34
N GLU A 47 -3.71 -12.27 -7.18
CA GLU A 47 -3.21 -12.87 -5.93
C GLU A 47 -2.09 -12.01 -5.29
N GLY A 48 -2.45 -10.85 -4.74
CA GLY A 48 -1.55 -9.88 -4.14
C GLY A 48 -0.82 -8.93 -5.09
N ALA A 49 -1.40 -8.55 -6.25
CA ALA A 49 -0.83 -7.42 -7.00
C ALA A 49 -1.42 -6.10 -6.51
N CYS A 50 -0.62 -5.42 -5.69
CA CYS A 50 -0.73 -4.02 -5.35
C CYS A 50 -0.81 -3.18 -6.63
N LEU A 51 -2.01 -2.73 -7.01
CA LEU A 51 -2.14 -1.56 -7.88
C LEU A 51 -1.80 -0.33 -7.05
N VAL A 52 -0.48 -0.13 -6.91
CA VAL A 52 0.23 1.04 -6.42
C VAL A 52 -0.56 1.88 -5.42
N SER A 53 -0.28 1.71 -4.14
CA SER A 53 -0.05 2.90 -3.32
C SER A 53 0.70 2.57 -2.05
N ARG A 54 1.84 3.24 -1.91
CA ARG A 54 2.55 3.37 -0.64
C ARG A 54 1.69 4.25 0.27
N TRP A 55 0.68 3.65 0.89
CA TRP A 55 -0.33 4.41 1.63
C TRP A 55 0.26 4.98 2.92
N ILE A 56 0.28 6.31 3.04
CA ILE A 56 0.84 7.04 4.18
C ILE A 56 -0.21 7.14 5.28
N TYR A 57 -0.20 6.17 6.18
CA TYR A 57 -0.91 6.30 7.45
C TYR A 57 0.05 6.82 8.54
N ARG A 58 -0.38 7.91 9.19
CA ARG A 58 0.23 8.45 10.42
C ARG A 58 -0.93 8.75 11.37
N GLU A 59 -0.87 8.14 12.56
CA GLU A 59 -1.68 8.56 13.73
C GLU A 59 -1.35 10.02 14.08
#